data_AF-A0A7W0RCK4-F1
#
_entry.id   AF-A0A7W0RCK4-F1
#
_cell.length_a   1.000
_cell.length_b   1.000
_cell.length_c   1.000
_cell.angle_alpha   90.00
_cell.angle_beta   90.00
_cell.angle_gamma   90.00
#
_symmetry.space_group_name_H-M   'P 1'
#
loop_
_entity.id
_entity.type
_entity.pdbx_description
1 polymer ?
#
loop_
_entity_poly.entity_id
_entity_poly.type
_entity_poly.pdbx_seq_one_letter_code
_entity_poly.pdbx_strand_id
1 'polypeptide(L)'
;MTHDLKLRAGGMAAALALGLAACGGDKTDVSKPVEDLNATLKAAKVTLNCPKEVDGGEGTDFECTFKGPKGEQKTTLTIKKVGDQLTVDGKDPKQFQGALQKTL
;
A
#
# COMPACT_ATOMS: atom_id res chain seq x y z
N MET A 1 42.63 -30.13 10.24
CA MET A 1 42.90 -28.80 9.64
C MET A 1 41.57 -28.06 9.67
N THR A 2 40.99 -27.79 10.84
CA THR A 2 41.39 -26.76 11.82
C THR A 2 41.39 -25.39 11.17
N HIS A 3 40.39 -24.57 11.50
CA HIS A 3 40.56 -23.15 11.82
C HIS A 3 39.39 -22.71 12.72
N ASP A 4 39.50 -23.08 14.00
CA ASP A 4 39.05 -22.26 15.13
C ASP A 4 40.16 -21.25 15.45
N LEU A 5 39.83 -19.95 15.42
CA LEU A 5 40.40 -18.80 16.16
C LEU A 5 40.03 -17.52 15.38
N LYS A 6 39.55 -16.41 15.94
CA LYS A 6 39.69 -15.91 17.31
C LYS A 6 38.66 -14.79 17.53
N LEU A 7 37.61 -15.12 18.30
CA LEU A 7 36.73 -14.14 18.94
C LEU A 7 37.60 -13.32 19.92
N ARG A 8 37.99 -12.11 19.52
CA ARG A 8 38.75 -11.19 20.38
C ARG A 8 37.84 -10.04 20.76
N ALA A 9 37.42 -10.08 22.01
CA ALA A 9 36.68 -9.06 22.73
C ALA A 9 37.23 -7.66 22.44
N GLY A 10 36.34 -6.81 21.93
CA GLY A 10 36.52 -5.39 21.69
C GLY A 10 35.15 -4.86 21.31
N GLY A 11 34.34 -4.57 22.33
CA GLY A 11 32.96 -4.13 22.15
C GLY A 11 32.91 -2.84 21.34
N MET A 12 32.39 -2.94 20.12
CA MET A 12 31.86 -1.81 19.37
C MET A 12 30.55 -2.25 18.74
N ALA A 13 29.60 -1.34 18.87
CA ALA A 13 28.18 -1.54 18.70
C ALA A 13 27.76 -2.04 17.32
N ALA A 14 26.60 -2.68 17.33
CA ALA A 14 25.75 -3.01 16.20
C ALA A 14 25.91 -2.08 14.98
N ALA A 15 26.34 -2.63 13.85
CA ALA A 15 25.95 -2.11 12.55
C ALA A 15 24.76 -2.95 12.05
N LEU A 16 23.61 -2.67 12.64
CA LEU A 16 22.32 -2.95 12.04
C LEU A 16 22.31 -2.24 10.68
N ALA A 17 22.56 -2.96 9.59
CA ALA A 17 22.20 -2.50 8.25
C ALA A 17 20.68 -2.67 8.01
N LEU A 18 19.88 -2.33 9.03
CA LEU A 18 18.44 -2.14 8.94
C LEU A 18 18.22 -0.65 8.76
N GLY A 19 17.95 -0.21 7.54
CA GLY A 19 17.56 1.16 7.31
C GLY A 19 18.05 1.73 6.00
N LEU A 20 17.66 1.12 4.88
CA LEU A 20 17.11 1.98 3.84
C LEU A 20 15.77 2.47 4.38
N ALA A 21 15.83 3.48 5.25
CA ALA A 21 14.79 4.48 5.27
C ALA A 21 14.76 5.03 3.84
N ALA A 22 13.89 4.45 3.00
CA ALA A 22 13.27 5.23 1.95
C ALA A 22 12.53 6.34 2.72
N CYS A 23 13.24 7.44 2.98
CA CYS A 23 12.66 8.69 3.41
C CYS A 23 11.64 9.08 2.35
N GLY A 24 10.39 8.68 2.59
CA GLY A 24 9.23 9.07 1.81
C GLY A 24 9.03 10.57 1.93
N GLY A 25 9.62 11.30 0.99
CA GLY A 25 9.32 12.71 0.74
C GLY A 25 8.53 12.92 -0.56
N ASP A 26 8.43 11.88 -1.40
CA ASP A 26 7.69 11.93 -2.64
C ASP A 26 6.24 11.52 -2.36
N LYS A 27 5.33 12.46 -2.55
CA LYS A 27 3.90 12.21 -2.57
C LYS A 27 3.54 11.58 -3.90
N THR A 28 2.88 10.43 -3.85
CA THR A 28 2.29 9.84 -5.04
C THR A 28 0.86 10.31 -5.19
N ASP A 29 0.55 10.92 -6.34
CA ASP A 29 -0.83 11.16 -6.75
C ASP A 29 -1.49 9.83 -7.09
N VAL A 30 -2.48 9.45 -6.28
CA VAL A 30 -3.32 8.27 -6.50
C VAL A 30 -4.71 8.67 -7.00
N SER A 31 -4.95 9.96 -7.24
CA SER A 31 -6.24 10.48 -7.72
C SER A 31 -6.67 9.77 -9.01
N LYS A 32 -5.81 9.76 -10.04
CA LYS A 32 -6.10 9.10 -11.32
C LYS A 32 -6.46 7.61 -11.20
N PRO A 33 -5.62 6.75 -10.60
CA PRO A 33 -5.93 5.33 -10.50
C PRO A 33 -7.17 5.07 -9.63
N VAL A 34 -7.46 5.92 -8.62
CA VAL A 34 -8.70 5.85 -7.84
C VAL A 34 -9.92 6.27 -8.67
N GLU A 35 -9.80 7.30 -9.51
CA GLU A 35 -10.87 7.73 -10.43
C GLU A 35 -11.22 6.64 -11.45
N ASP A 36 -10.22 5.95 -11.99
CA ASP A 36 -10.42 4.82 -12.92
C ASP A 36 -11.14 3.65 -12.24
N LEU A 37 -10.70 3.30 -11.01
CA LEU A 37 -11.38 2.29 -10.20
C LEU A 37 -12.83 2.70 -9.89
N ASN A 38 -13.05 3.97 -9.56
CA ASN A 38 -14.39 4.53 -9.36
C ASN A 38 -15.27 4.41 -10.60
N ALA A 39 -14.73 4.67 -11.79
CA ALA A 39 -15.47 4.51 -13.03
C ALA A 39 -15.96 3.06 -13.22
N THR A 40 -15.15 2.08 -12.84
CA THR A 40 -15.53 0.66 -12.83
C THR A 40 -16.60 0.35 -11.78
N LEU A 41 -16.47 0.90 -10.57
CA LEU A 41 -17.38 0.66 -9.45
C LEU A 41 -18.73 1.38 -9.58
N LYS A 42 -18.83 2.43 -10.43
CA LYS A 42 -20.08 3.14 -10.70
C LYS A 42 -21.20 2.22 -11.20
N ALA A 43 -20.86 1.19 -11.98
CA ALA A 43 -21.84 0.18 -12.43
C ALA A 43 -22.52 -0.53 -11.26
N ALA A 44 -21.82 -0.65 -10.14
CA ALA A 44 -22.28 -1.30 -8.91
C ALA A 44 -22.85 -0.30 -7.88
N LYS A 45 -23.00 0.99 -8.24
CA LYS A 45 -23.41 2.08 -7.33
C LYS A 45 -22.51 2.23 -6.09
N VAL A 46 -21.23 1.88 -6.23
CA VAL A 46 -20.23 2.03 -5.17
C VAL A 46 -19.19 3.06 -5.61
N THR A 47 -18.77 3.89 -4.68
CA THR A 47 -17.71 4.88 -4.87
C THR A 47 -16.61 4.63 -3.85
N LEU A 48 -15.36 4.70 -4.26
CA LEU A 48 -14.18 4.64 -3.42
C LEU A 48 -13.71 6.06 -3.12
N ASN A 49 -13.69 6.43 -1.83
CA ASN A 49 -13.17 7.68 -1.34
C ASN A 49 -11.77 7.45 -0.77
N CYS A 50 -10.75 7.92 -1.47
CA CYS A 50 -9.35 7.79 -1.09
C CYS A 50 -8.71 9.17 -0.93
N PRO A 51 -7.58 9.26 -0.19
CA PRO A 51 -6.71 10.43 -0.29
C PRO A 51 -6.27 10.65 -1.74
N LYS A 52 -6.05 11.91 -2.12
CA LYS A 52 -5.53 12.28 -3.45
C LYS A 52 -4.05 11.99 -3.59
N GLU A 53 -3.33 12.26 -2.51
CA GLU A 53 -1.89 12.10 -2.42
C GLU A 53 -1.57 11.20 -1.22
N VAL A 54 -0.61 10.30 -1.40
CA VAL A 54 -0.13 9.41 -0.35
C VAL A 54 1.37 9.62 -0.21
N ASP A 55 1.85 9.77 1.02
CA ASP A 55 3.28 9.82 1.30
C ASP A 55 3.89 8.43 1.06
N GLY A 56 4.68 8.30 -0.01
CA GLY A 56 5.24 7.02 -0.45
C GLY A 56 5.04 6.76 -1.94
N GLY A 57 5.43 5.56 -2.39
CA GLY A 57 5.43 5.16 -3.80
C GLY A 57 4.96 3.72 -3.98
N GLU A 58 5.54 3.01 -4.94
CA GLU A 58 5.25 1.58 -5.13
C GLU A 58 5.41 0.80 -3.80
N GLY A 59 4.41 -0.04 -3.48
CA GLY A 59 4.37 -0.82 -2.25
C GLY A 59 3.80 -0.08 -1.04
N THR A 60 3.47 1.21 -1.17
CA THR A 60 2.83 1.97 -0.09
C THR A 60 1.35 1.62 0.05
N ASP A 61 0.95 1.35 1.29
CA ASP A 61 -0.44 1.06 1.65
C ASP A 61 -1.15 2.34 2.12
N PHE A 62 -2.40 2.50 1.72
CA PHE A 62 -3.25 3.60 2.15
C PHE A 62 -4.69 3.16 2.34
N GLU A 63 -5.37 3.80 3.29
CA GLU A 63 -6.78 3.53 3.56
C GLU A 63 -7.68 4.30 2.59
N CYS A 64 -8.68 3.59 2.08
CA CYS A 64 -9.79 4.12 1.31
C CYS A 64 -11.11 3.68 1.93
N THR A 65 -12.18 4.42 1.64
CA THR A 65 -13.52 4.10 2.11
C THR A 65 -14.44 3.84 0.92
N PHE A 66 -14.96 2.62 0.81
CA PHE A 66 -16.11 2.33 -0.04
C PHE A 66 -17.35 3.01 0.52
N LYS A 67 -18.13 3.63 -0.35
CA LYS A 67 -19.42 4.23 -0.09
C LYS A 67 -20.42 3.68 -1.08
N GLY A 68 -21.45 3.03 -0.58
CA GLY A 68 -22.47 2.37 -1.39
C GLY A 68 -23.83 2.39 -0.72
N PRO A 69 -24.84 1.73 -1.32
CA PRO A 69 -26.22 1.76 -0.85
C PRO A 69 -26.41 1.12 0.53
N LYS A 70 -25.59 0.12 0.91
CA LYS A 70 -25.67 -0.52 2.23
C LYS A 70 -24.89 0.20 3.34
N GLY A 71 -24.09 1.21 2.99
CA GLY A 71 -23.30 1.98 3.94
C GLY A 71 -21.88 2.23 3.47
N GLU A 72 -20.99 2.46 4.44
CA GLU A 72 -19.57 2.75 4.21
C GLU A 72 -18.70 1.64 4.79
N GLN A 73 -17.67 1.22 4.06
CA GLN A 73 -16.71 0.20 4.50
C GLN A 73 -15.28 0.65 4.18
N LYS A 74 -14.37 0.46 5.12
CA LYS A 74 -12.96 0.76 4.93
C LYS A 74 -12.27 -0.37 4.19
N THR A 75 -11.29 -0.02 3.35
CA THR A 75 -10.42 -0.96 2.66
C THR A 75 -9.01 -0.38 2.58
N THR A 76 -8.01 -1.24 2.45
CA THR A 76 -6.62 -0.83 2.26
C THR A 76 -6.23 -1.13 0.82
N LEU A 77 -5.79 -0.09 0.13
CA LEU A 77 -5.19 -0.20 -1.19
C LEU A 77 -3.67 -0.11 -1.08
N THR A 78 -2.99 -0.76 -2.01
CA THR A 78 -1.55 -0.67 -2.18
C THR A 78 -1.26 -0.07 -3.54
N ILE A 79 -0.32 0.88 -3.57
CA ILE A 79 0.18 1.44 -4.83
C ILE A 79 1.05 0.38 -5.51
N LYS A 80 0.76 0.07 -6.76
CA LYS A 80 1.57 -0.82 -7.60
C LYS A 80 2.12 -0.05 -8.78
N LYS A 81 3.28 -0.46 -9.27
CA LYS A 81 3.86 0.06 -10.50
C LYS A 81 3.81 -1.03 -11.55
N VAL A 82 3.21 -0.72 -12.70
CA VAL A 82 3.14 -1.61 -13.86
C VAL A 82 3.82 -0.88 -15.02
N GLY A 83 5.08 -1.24 -15.29
CA GLY A 83 5.93 -0.49 -16.22
C GLY A 83 6.24 0.91 -15.68
N ASP A 84 5.88 1.94 -16.44
CA ASP A 84 6.03 3.36 -16.04
C ASP A 84 4.74 3.97 -15.45
N GLN A 85 3.69 3.17 -15.27
CA GLN A 85 2.40 3.64 -14.73
C GLN A 85 2.20 3.19 -13.28
N LEU A 86 1.67 4.10 -12.47
CA LEU A 86 1.22 3.80 -11.11
C LEU A 86 -0.26 3.41 -11.14
N THR A 87 -0.55 2.26 -10.55
CA THR A 87 -1.89 1.70 -10.38
C THR A 87 -2.17 1.47 -8.90
N VAL A 88 -3.42 1.21 -8.55
CA VAL A 88 -3.82 0.90 -7.18
C VAL A 88 -4.61 -0.39 -7.18
N ASP A 89 -4.35 -1.23 -6.19
CA ASP A 89 -5.00 -2.53 -6.04
C ASP A 89 -5.36 -2.76 -4.58
N GLY A 90 -6.39 -3.56 -4.34
CA GLY A 90 -6.69 -4.03 -2.99
C GLY A 90 -5.49 -4.81 -2.44
N LYS A 91 -4.95 -4.39 -1.28
CA LYS A 91 -3.83 -5.07 -0.61
C LYS A 91 -4.11 -6.56 -0.47
N ASP A 92 -5.35 -6.87 -0.10
CA ASP A 92 -5.84 -8.23 0.06
C ASP A 92 -7.12 -8.41 -0.78
N PRO A 93 -7.08 -9.19 -1.88
CA PRO A 93 -8.20 -9.28 -2.82
C PRO A 93 -9.47 -9.84 -2.16
N LYS A 94 -9.32 -10.71 -1.15
CA LYS A 94 -10.45 -11.25 -0.38
C LYS A 94 -11.08 -10.18 0.51
N GLN A 95 -10.27 -9.36 1.19
CA GLN A 95 -10.82 -8.27 1.99
C GLN A 95 -11.45 -7.19 1.12
N PHE A 96 -10.82 -6.85 0.00
CA PHE A 96 -11.34 -5.87 -0.95
C PHE A 96 -12.70 -6.31 -1.51
N GLN A 97 -12.80 -7.55 -2.00
CA GLN A 97 -14.07 -8.09 -2.48
C GLN A 97 -15.11 -8.21 -1.36
N GLY A 98 -14.71 -8.63 -0.15
CA GLY A 98 -15.61 -8.70 1.00
C GLY A 98 -16.16 -7.35 1.42
N ALA A 99 -15.32 -6.30 1.44
CA ALA A 99 -15.74 -4.93 1.74
C ALA A 99 -16.68 -4.39 0.65
N LEU A 100 -16.36 -4.64 -0.63
CA LEU A 100 -17.23 -4.28 -1.75
C LEU A 100 -18.61 -4.95 -1.63
N GLN A 101 -18.65 -6.27 -1.43
CA GLN A 101 -19.90 -7.04 -1.29
C GLN A 101 -20.75 -6.63 -0.08
N LYS A 102 -20.12 -6.16 1.00
CA LYS A 102 -20.84 -5.62 2.16
C LYS A 102 -21.42 -4.22 1.91
N THR A 103 -20.87 -3.51 0.93
CA THR A 103 -21.23 -2.12 0.60
C THR A 103 -22.28 -2.04 -0.52
N LEU A 104 -22.29 -3.04 -1.41
CA LEU A 104 -23.35 -3.34 -2.40
C LEU A 104 -24.60 -3.87 -1.72
#